data_AF-A0A940FVW3-F1
#
_entry.id   AF-A0A940FVW3-F1
#
_cell.length_a   1.000
_cell.length_b   1.000
_cell.length_c   1.000
_cell.angle_alpha   90.00
_cell.angle_beta   90.00
_cell.angle_gamma   90.00
#
_symmetry.space_group_name_H-M   'P 1'
#
loop_
_entity.id
_entity.type
_entity.pdbx_description
1 polymer ?
#
loop_
_entity_poly.entity_id
_entity_poly.type
_entity_poly.pdbx_seq_one_letter_code
_entity_poly.pdbx_strand_id
1 'polypeptide(L)'
;MQYLRIYESKAGGYVDLHPLHGADELPGNSDAARALADQGHAIELLPTIPAADLQERQRWLSDIVGNKNPDVRIDGYFIGDIKTPNREIPVKQATINRCIYAMFKAERKMVFDESIYEALELL
;
A
#
# COMPACT_ATOMS: atom_id res chain seq x y z
N MET A 1 -9.84 -12.36 -13.28
CA MET A 1 -10.44 -11.11 -12.78
C MET A 1 -9.47 -9.98 -13.06
N GLN A 2 -9.97 -8.79 -13.36
CA GLN A 2 -9.16 -7.62 -13.67
C GLN A 2 -9.33 -6.60 -12.52
N TYR A 3 -8.25 -5.91 -12.17
CA TYR A 3 -8.30 -4.78 -11.24
C TYR A 3 -9.17 -3.65 -11.82
N LEU A 4 -9.82 -2.89 -10.94
CA LEU A 4 -10.63 -1.72 -11.32
C LEU A 4 -9.88 -0.44 -10.97
N ARG A 5 -9.65 0.43 -11.96
CA ARG A 5 -9.12 1.77 -11.67
C ARG A 5 -10.15 2.60 -10.93
N ILE A 6 -9.84 2.96 -9.68
CA ILE A 6 -10.71 3.76 -8.80
C ILE A 6 -10.20 5.20 -8.63
N TYR A 7 -8.98 5.48 -9.05
CA TYR A 7 -8.39 6.81 -9.02
C TYR A 7 -7.29 6.98 -10.06
N GLU A 8 -7.19 8.19 -10.61
CA GLU A 8 -6.10 8.60 -11.50
C GLU A 8 -5.72 10.05 -11.16
N SER A 9 -4.44 10.27 -10.89
CA SER A 9 -3.93 11.58 -10.53
C SER A 9 -3.43 12.35 -11.74
N LYS A 10 -3.50 13.69 -11.67
CA LYS A 10 -2.85 14.59 -12.63
C LYS A 10 -1.32 14.45 -12.64
N ALA A 11 -0.72 13.92 -11.57
CA ALA A 11 0.70 13.64 -11.47
C ALA A 11 1.13 12.35 -12.22
N GLY A 12 0.19 11.59 -12.79
CA GLY A 12 0.46 10.35 -13.52
C GLY A 12 0.38 9.07 -12.68
N GLY A 13 0.23 9.18 -11.36
CA GLY A 13 -0.06 8.05 -10.48
C GLY A 13 -1.52 7.60 -10.54
N TYR A 14 -1.81 6.38 -10.08
CA TYR A 14 -3.15 5.79 -10.13
C TYR A 14 -3.38 4.80 -8.99
N VAL A 15 -4.66 4.49 -8.71
CA VAL A 15 -5.06 3.45 -7.77
C VAL A 15 -5.96 2.44 -8.47
N ASP A 16 -5.51 1.20 -8.51
CA ASP A 16 -6.22 0.06 -9.05
C ASP A 16 -6.65 -0.86 -7.88
N LEU A 17 -7.93 -1.24 -7.86
CA LEU A 17 -8.56 -2.00 -6.77
C LEU A 17 -8.83 -3.45 -7.18
N HIS A 18 -8.36 -4.41 -6.39
CA HIS A 18 -8.76 -5.81 -6.58
C HIS A 18 -10.23 -6.03 -6.13
N PRO A 19 -11.06 -6.76 -6.89
CA PRO A 19 -12.46 -7.03 -6.53
C PRO A 19 -12.69 -7.74 -5.18
N LEU A 20 -11.63 -8.35 -4.63
CA LEU A 20 -11.65 -9.08 -3.36
C LEU A 20 -10.90 -8.33 -2.24
N HIS A 21 -10.66 -7.02 -2.39
CA HIS A 21 -10.10 -6.22 -1.30
C HIS A 21 -11.12 -6.14 -0.15
N GLY A 22 -10.62 -6.12 1.10
CA GLY A 22 -11.45 -6.04 2.30
C GLY A 22 -12.30 -4.77 2.33
N ALA A 23 -13.63 -4.91 2.41
CA ALA A 23 -14.56 -3.78 2.42
C ALA A 23 -14.37 -2.88 3.64
N ASP A 24 -13.98 -3.46 4.77
CA ASP A 24 -13.78 -2.74 6.05
C ASP A 24 -12.51 -1.87 6.01
N GLU A 25 -11.49 -2.29 5.26
CA GLU A 25 -10.19 -1.60 5.15
C GLU A 25 -10.17 -0.58 4.01
N LEU A 26 -11.08 -0.76 3.02
CA LEU A 26 -11.13 0.05 1.80
C LEU A 26 -11.19 1.56 2.04
N PRO A 27 -12.00 2.12 2.96
CA PRO A 27 -12.05 3.57 3.13
C PRO A 27 -10.69 4.16 3.52
N GLY A 28 -10.01 3.56 4.50
CA GLY A 28 -8.69 4.02 4.95
C GLY A 28 -7.59 3.78 3.91
N ASN A 29 -7.58 2.59 3.32
CA ASN A 29 -6.59 2.21 2.31
C ASN A 29 -6.73 3.05 1.05
N SER A 30 -7.96 3.39 0.63
CA SER A 30 -8.20 4.21 -0.56
C SER A 30 -7.73 5.66 -0.37
N ASP A 31 -7.90 6.24 0.81
CA ASP A 31 -7.44 7.59 1.12
C ASP A 31 -5.90 7.67 1.08
N ALA A 32 -5.24 6.70 1.71
CA ALA A 32 -3.78 6.62 1.71
C ALA A 32 -3.22 6.34 0.30
N ALA A 33 -3.85 5.44 -0.45
CA ALA A 33 -3.47 5.13 -1.83
C ALA A 33 -3.62 6.33 -2.76
N ARG A 34 -4.68 7.13 -2.61
CA ARG A 34 -4.86 8.38 -3.37
C ARG A 34 -3.76 9.39 -3.08
N ALA A 35 -3.39 9.56 -1.81
CA ALA A 35 -2.31 10.45 -1.43
C ALA A 35 -0.97 10.05 -2.07
N LEU A 36 -0.68 8.75 -2.19
CA LEU A 36 0.51 8.25 -2.89
C LEU A 36 0.40 8.43 -4.40
N ALA A 37 -0.76 8.16 -4.99
CA ALA A 37 -1.00 8.37 -6.41
C ALA A 37 -0.87 9.86 -6.81
N ASP A 38 -1.26 10.79 -5.93
CA ASP A 38 -1.06 12.22 -6.12
C ASP A 38 0.40 12.66 -6.16
N GLN A 39 1.30 11.77 -5.76
CA GLN A 39 2.74 11.96 -5.84
C GLN A 39 3.36 11.22 -7.02
N GLY A 40 2.54 10.65 -7.91
CA GLY A 40 2.98 9.98 -9.14
C GLY A 40 3.15 8.47 -9.02
N HIS A 41 2.79 7.85 -7.89
CA HIS A 41 2.95 6.41 -7.70
C HIS A 41 1.77 5.60 -8.26
N ALA A 42 2.07 4.40 -8.76
CA ALA A 42 1.06 3.42 -9.15
C ALA A 42 0.75 2.52 -7.96
N ILE A 43 -0.52 2.44 -7.55
CA ILE A 43 -0.94 1.69 -6.36
C ILE A 43 -1.94 0.61 -6.76
N GLU A 44 -1.70 -0.62 -6.33
CA GLU A 44 -2.64 -1.73 -6.44
C GLU A 44 -3.13 -2.11 -5.03
N LEU A 45 -4.42 -1.98 -4.76
CA LEU A 45 -5.05 -2.51 -3.53
C LEU A 45 -5.27 -4.02 -3.71
N LEU A 46 -4.59 -4.83 -2.91
CA LEU A 46 -4.48 -6.28 -3.06
C LEU A 46 -5.69 -7.03 -2.47
N PRO A 47 -5.99 -8.28 -2.89
CA PRO A 47 -7.08 -9.04 -2.30
C PRO A 47 -6.84 -9.40 -0.82
N THR A 48 -7.91 -9.41 -0.03
CA THR A 48 -7.92 -9.92 1.34
C THR A 48 -8.38 -11.39 1.30
N ILE A 49 -7.42 -12.32 1.21
CA ILE A 49 -7.73 -13.75 1.05
C ILE A 49 -7.60 -14.46 2.41
N PRO A 50 -8.53 -15.34 2.83
CA PRO A 50 -8.38 -16.08 4.09
C PRO A 50 -7.09 -16.92 4.14
N ALA A 51 -6.47 -17.02 5.32
CA ALA A 51 -5.25 -17.82 5.55
C ALA A 51 -5.40 -19.31 5.20
N ALA A 52 -6.64 -19.83 5.24
CA ALA A 52 -6.96 -21.21 4.91
C ALA A 52 -6.98 -21.47 3.38
N ASP A 53 -7.16 -20.44 2.55
CA ASP A 53 -7.25 -20.57 1.10
C ASP A 53 -5.88 -20.37 0.45
N LEU A 54 -5.01 -21.37 0.63
CA LEU A 54 -3.64 -21.34 0.13
C LEU A 54 -3.56 -21.29 -1.40
N GLN A 55 -4.56 -21.85 -2.09
CA GLN A 55 -4.57 -21.93 -3.56
C GLN A 55 -4.85 -20.57 -4.19
N GLU A 56 -5.88 -19.85 -3.73
CA GLU A 56 -6.15 -18.50 -4.23
C GLU A 56 -5.05 -17.51 -3.80
N ARG A 57 -4.43 -17.71 -2.63
CA ARG A 57 -3.24 -16.94 -2.22
C ARG A 57 -2.08 -17.13 -3.19
N GLN A 58 -1.73 -18.36 -3.53
CA GLN A 58 -0.66 -18.61 -4.50
C GLN A 58 -1.00 -18.07 -5.88
N ARG A 59 -2.29 -18.00 -6.24
CA ARG A 59 -2.74 -17.48 -7.52
C ARG A 59 -2.58 -15.96 -7.64
N TRP A 60 -2.96 -15.22 -6.61
CA TRP A 60 -3.01 -13.75 -6.64
C TRP A 60 -1.82 -13.07 -5.98
N LEU A 61 -1.19 -13.77 -5.04
CA LEU A 61 -0.13 -13.28 -4.15
C LEU A 61 1.11 -14.18 -4.29
N SER A 62 1.43 -14.66 -5.49
CA SER A 62 2.53 -15.62 -5.75
C SER A 62 3.91 -15.10 -5.36
N ASP A 63 4.09 -13.79 -5.39
CA ASP A 63 5.30 -13.05 -4.99
C ASP A 63 5.33 -12.73 -3.49
N ILE A 64 4.31 -13.18 -2.75
CA ILE A 64 4.20 -13.00 -1.30
C ILE A 64 4.67 -14.24 -0.56
N VAL A 65 5.89 -14.14 -0.03
CA VAL A 65 6.48 -15.15 0.85
C VAL A 65 5.68 -15.30 2.14
N GLY A 66 5.28 -16.53 2.45
CA GLY A 66 4.57 -16.90 3.68
C GLY A 66 3.06 -16.70 3.60
N ASN A 67 2.40 -16.64 4.76
CA ASN A 67 0.95 -16.51 4.86
C ASN A 67 0.50 -15.07 5.18
N LYS A 68 1.22 -14.08 4.63
CA LYS A 68 0.93 -12.65 4.85
C LYS A 68 -0.22 -12.18 3.96
N ASN A 69 -0.96 -11.16 4.40
CA ASN A 69 -2.08 -10.60 3.67
C ASN A 69 -1.90 -9.08 3.51
N PRO A 70 -1.01 -8.64 2.62
CA PRO A 70 -0.68 -7.23 2.48
C PRO A 70 -1.82 -6.44 1.87
N ASP A 71 -1.96 -5.18 2.28
CA ASP A 71 -2.99 -4.27 1.75
C ASP A 71 -2.73 -3.82 0.31
N VAL A 72 -1.47 -3.51 -0.01
CA VAL A 72 -1.12 -2.80 -1.25
C VAL A 72 0.15 -3.29 -1.93
N ARG A 73 0.24 -3.07 -3.24
CA ARG A 73 1.48 -3.07 -4.02
C ARG A 73 1.70 -1.67 -4.63
N ILE A 74 2.89 -1.11 -4.46
CA ILE A 74 3.28 0.20 -4.98
C ILE A 74 4.33 0.01 -6.09
N ASP A 75 4.11 0.70 -7.21
CA ASP A 75 4.93 0.72 -8.42
C ASP A 75 5.24 -0.67 -9.00
N GLY A 76 4.40 -1.66 -8.68
CA GLY A 76 4.58 -3.05 -9.14
C GLY A 76 5.64 -3.86 -8.36
N TYR A 77 6.25 -3.30 -7.32
CA TYR A 77 7.33 -3.97 -6.58
C TYR A 77 7.16 -3.94 -5.06
N PHE A 78 6.73 -2.82 -4.49
CA PHE A 78 6.69 -2.66 -3.03
C PHE A 78 5.38 -3.18 -2.47
N ILE A 79 5.44 -4.30 -1.75
CA ILE A 79 4.25 -4.94 -1.19
C ILE A 79 4.19 -4.70 0.29
N GLY A 80 3.03 -4.35 0.83
CA GLY A 80 2.84 -4.29 2.26
C GLY A 80 1.54 -3.66 2.74
N ASP A 81 1.51 -3.36 4.03
CA ASP A 81 0.33 -2.82 4.70
C ASP A 81 0.36 -1.30 4.63
N ILE A 82 -0.79 -0.67 4.38
CA ILE A 82 -0.95 0.78 4.33
C ILE A 82 -1.79 1.26 5.51
N LYS A 83 -1.47 2.44 6.04
CA LYS A 83 -2.24 3.07 7.11
C LYS A 83 -2.76 4.41 6.64
N THR A 84 -3.96 4.73 7.10
CA THR A 84 -4.57 6.03 6.86
C THR A 84 -3.67 7.11 7.47
N PRO A 85 -3.23 8.11 6.68
CA PRO A 85 -2.43 9.19 7.22
C PRO A 85 -3.26 10.06 8.17
N ASN A 86 -2.67 10.46 9.30
CA ASN A 86 -3.23 11.49 10.16
C ASN A 86 -3.28 12.82 9.40
N ARG A 87 -4.50 13.32 9.14
CA ARG A 87 -4.75 14.55 8.37
C ARG A 87 -4.29 15.82 9.08
N GLU A 88 -4.06 15.77 10.39
CA GLU A 88 -3.55 16.90 11.17
C GLU A 88 -2.03 17.07 11.02
N ILE A 89 -1.33 16.03 10.55
CA ILE A 89 0.12 16.02 10.41
C ILE A 89 0.48 16.11 8.92
N PRO A 90 1.02 17.26 8.45
CA PRO A 90 1.41 17.39 7.06
C PRO A 90 2.59 16.46 6.73
N VAL A 91 2.34 15.44 5.92
CA VAL A 91 3.38 14.51 5.45
C VAL A 91 4.13 15.15 4.28
N LYS A 92 5.42 15.44 4.49
CA LYS A 92 6.28 15.99 3.43
C LYS A 92 6.60 14.92 2.38
N GLN A 93 6.64 15.30 1.10
CA GLN A 93 7.03 14.39 0.01
C GLN A 93 8.40 13.74 0.23
N ALA A 94 9.35 14.49 0.78
CA ALA A 94 10.67 13.96 1.12
C ALA A 94 10.60 12.80 2.12
N THR A 95 9.62 12.82 3.03
CA THR A 95 9.38 11.74 4.00
C THR A 95 8.85 10.49 3.30
N ILE A 96 7.86 10.64 2.41
CA ILE A 96 7.32 9.54 1.59
C ILE A 96 8.45 8.90 0.79
N ASN A 97 9.22 9.71 0.05
CA ASN A 97 10.35 9.23 -0.74
C ASN A 97 11.42 8.54 0.12
N ARG A 98 11.71 9.08 1.32
CA ARG A 98 12.68 8.48 2.25
C ARG A 98 12.19 7.13 2.77
N CYS A 99 10.91 6.99 3.11
CA CYS A 99 10.32 5.71 3.52
C CYS A 99 10.44 4.68 2.40
N ILE A 100 9.99 5.03 1.18
CA ILE A 100 10.10 4.15 0.00
C ILE A 100 11.55 3.75 -0.25
N TYR A 101 12.48 4.71 -0.21
CA TYR A 101 13.91 4.46 -0.43
C TYR A 101 14.54 3.57 0.66
N ALA A 102 14.19 3.80 1.93
CA ALA A 102 14.66 2.96 3.03
C ALA A 102 14.18 1.51 2.87
N MET A 103 12.97 1.31 2.33
CA MET A 103 12.43 -0.03 2.04
C MET A 103 13.18 -0.70 0.88
N PHE A 104 13.45 0.06 -0.19
CA PHE A 104 14.23 -0.42 -1.34
C PHE A 104 15.61 -0.92 -0.90
N LYS A 105 16.30 -0.15 -0.06
CA LYS A 105 17.63 -0.49 0.44
C LYS A 105 17.62 -1.69 1.41
N ALA A 106 16.50 -1.95 2.08
CA ALA A 106 16.39 -3.01 3.07
C ALA A 106 15.97 -4.37 2.49
N GLU A 107 15.59 -4.46 1.19
CA GLU A 107 14.93 -5.65 0.60
C GLU A 107 13.71 -6.13 1.41
N ARG A 108 13.05 -5.23 2.15
CA ARG A 108 11.94 -5.55 3.05
C ARG A 108 10.60 -5.06 2.48
N LYS A 109 9.55 -5.83 2.79
CA LYS A 109 8.14 -5.52 2.49
C LYS A 109 7.60 -4.45 3.45
N MET A 110 6.69 -3.62 2.95
CA MET A 110 6.15 -2.44 3.61
C MET A 110 5.24 -2.81 4.79
N VAL A 111 5.41 -2.11 5.90
CA VAL A 111 4.46 -2.11 7.01
C VAL A 111 4.35 -0.65 7.40
N PHE A 112 3.31 0.03 6.95
CA PHE A 112 2.94 1.29 7.57
C PHE A 112 2.39 0.92 8.96
N ASP A 113 3.05 1.39 10.02
CA ASP A 113 2.61 1.26 11.41
C ASP A 113 2.77 2.64 12.08
N GLU A 114 2.14 2.83 13.25
CA GLU A 114 2.22 4.04 14.09
C GLU A 114 3.67 4.49 14.33
N SER A 115 4.63 3.57 14.24
CA SER A 115 6.08 3.83 14.29
C SER A 115 6.63 4.84 13.25
N ILE A 116 5.95 5.08 12.11
CA ILE A 116 6.35 6.15 11.18
C ILE A 116 6.04 7.54 11.79
N TYR A 117 5.01 7.63 12.63
CA TYR A 117 4.70 8.84 13.39
C TYR A 117 5.63 9.02 14.59
N GLU A 118 6.08 7.94 15.25
CA GLU A 118 7.13 8.05 16.29
C GLU A 118 8.51 8.40 15.72
N ALA A 119 8.84 7.95 14.50
CA ALA A 119 10.07 8.37 13.81
C ALA A 119 10.06 9.86 13.42
N LEU A 120 8.92 10.55 13.57
CA LEU A 120 8.76 11.99 13.38
C LEU A 120 8.85 12.80 14.69
N GLU A 121 8.83 12.17 15.88
CA GLU A 121 9.03 12.86 17.16
C GLU A 121 10.49 12.91 17.63
N LEU A 122 11.39 12.16 16.97
CA LEU A 122 12.83 12.11 17.31
C LEU A 122 13.75 12.90 16.35
N LEU A 123 13.21 13.84 15.57
CA LEU A 123 13.96 14.81 14.76
C LEU A 123 13.35 16.21 14.84
#